data_AF-A0A1G6LRB4-F1
#
_entry.id   AF-A0A1G6LRB4-F1
#
_cell.length_a   1.000
_cell.length_b   1.000
_cell.length_c   1.000
_cell.angle_alpha   90.00
_cell.angle_beta   90.00
_cell.angle_gamma   90.00
#
_symmetry.space_group_name_H-M   'P 1'
#
loop_
_entity.id
_entity.type
_entity.pdbx_description
1 polymer ?
#
loop_
_entity_poly.entity_id
_entity_poly.type
_entity_poly.pdbx_seq_one_letter_code
_entity_poly.pdbx_strand_id
1 'polypeptide(L)'
;MKKFIQNAVSPFVMFSAGLLLIGCEQASTPDSTENETSSEVSEQVSTPSATEASANKTELKSGNMFYIVRDVADMQLKTGDYIEQLKQSQSDLEAAVSNHDQQQLQSTAESLKAQLKGFDQALSSLNLKSQEIDSIRQNVMQANQQVLATPFLNGKIDLTQVDLKKIEQQMGTIQMEMIKLAGMMIPEGQNDSGQNESNQES
;
A
#
# COMPACT_ATOMS: atom_id res chain seq x y z
N MET A 1 16.47 -55.46 -15.51
CA MET A 1 16.19 -55.79 -16.93
C MET A 1 15.11 -54.82 -17.45
N LYS A 2 15.31 -54.27 -18.66
CA LYS A 2 14.37 -53.47 -19.52
C LYS A 2 13.88 -52.12 -18.93
N LYS A 3 14.40 -50.95 -19.36
CA LYS A 3 14.16 -50.16 -20.61
C LYS A 3 12.69 -49.66 -20.69
N PHE A 4 12.39 -48.37 -20.89
CA PHE A 4 12.53 -47.66 -22.17
C PHE A 4 12.31 -46.11 -22.07
N ILE A 5 13.11 -45.37 -22.86
CA ILE A 5 12.81 -44.21 -23.76
C ILE A 5 12.50 -42.84 -23.09
N GLN A 6 13.40 -41.85 -23.13
CA GLN A 6 13.83 -40.96 -24.24
C GLN A 6 12.78 -39.94 -24.75
N ASN A 7 13.21 -38.68 -24.74
CA ASN A 7 12.89 -37.58 -25.65
C ASN A 7 11.43 -37.16 -25.86
N ALA A 8 11.13 -35.94 -25.41
CA ALA A 8 10.36 -34.99 -26.20
C ALA A 8 11.02 -33.60 -26.09
N VAL A 9 11.87 -33.29 -27.07
CA VAL A 9 12.39 -31.94 -27.35
C VAL A 9 11.68 -31.44 -28.61
N SER A 10 11.37 -30.13 -28.59
CA SER A 10 11.09 -29.22 -29.72
C SER A 10 9.64 -29.11 -30.22
N PRO A 11 9.26 -28.05 -31.00
CA PRO A 11 9.89 -26.73 -31.25
C PRO A 11 8.90 -25.53 -31.21
N PHE A 12 9.43 -24.30 -31.34
CA PHE A 12 8.84 -23.11 -32.00
C PHE A 12 7.41 -22.66 -31.63
N VAL A 13 7.28 -21.44 -31.08
CA VAL A 13 6.91 -20.28 -31.91
C VAL A 13 7.53 -19.00 -31.29
N MET A 14 8.53 -18.45 -31.99
CA MET A 14 8.80 -17.01 -31.91
C MET A 14 7.57 -16.28 -32.45
N PHE A 15 6.94 -15.41 -31.67
CA PHE A 15 6.11 -14.35 -32.23
C PHE A 15 6.83 -13.02 -32.06
N SER A 16 7.55 -12.66 -33.13
CA SER A 16 8.22 -11.38 -33.28
C SER A 16 7.23 -10.31 -33.73
N ALA A 17 7.41 -9.12 -33.15
CA ALA A 17 7.16 -7.80 -33.71
C ALA A 17 5.71 -7.30 -33.91
N GLY A 18 5.47 -6.15 -33.29
CA GLY A 18 4.44 -5.18 -33.65
C GLY A 18 4.77 -3.82 -33.01
N LEU A 19 5.77 -3.11 -33.56
CA LEU A 19 5.95 -1.67 -33.33
C LEU A 19 4.81 -0.93 -34.03
N LEU A 20 4.06 -0.09 -33.30
CA LEU A 20 3.59 1.20 -33.81
C LEU A 20 3.49 2.21 -32.66
N LEU A 21 4.41 3.17 -32.68
CA LEU A 21 4.33 4.46 -32.02
C LEU A 21 3.21 5.29 -32.65
N ILE A 22 2.26 5.77 -31.86
CA ILE A 22 1.56 7.02 -32.15
C ILE A 22 1.56 7.82 -30.84
N GLY A 23 2.53 8.72 -30.74
CA GLY A 23 2.46 9.83 -29.80
C GLY A 23 1.44 10.83 -30.34
N CYS A 24 0.40 11.11 -29.56
CA CYS A 24 -0.40 12.32 -29.75
C CYS A 24 0.30 13.46 -29.01
N GLU A 25 1.26 14.08 -29.70
CA GLU A 25 1.67 15.46 -29.41
C GLU A 25 0.54 16.37 -29.90
N GLN A 26 -0.20 16.98 -28.96
CA GLN A 26 -0.99 18.17 -29.27
C GLN A 26 -0.43 19.32 -28.45
N ALA A 27 0.65 19.91 -28.99
CA ALA A 27 1.09 21.24 -28.64
C ALA A 27 0.03 22.25 -29.10
N SER A 28 -0.79 22.71 -28.16
CA SER A 28 -1.55 23.95 -28.33
C SER A 28 -0.67 25.11 -27.89
N THR A 29 -0.29 25.93 -28.85
CA THR A 29 0.42 27.21 -28.71
C THR A 29 -0.31 28.17 -27.77
N PRO A 30 0.41 29.02 -27.01
CA PRO A 30 -0.19 30.02 -26.14
C PRO A 30 -0.66 31.21 -26.98
N ASP A 31 -1.94 31.55 -26.89
CA ASP A 31 -2.43 32.87 -27.30
C ASP A 31 -2.23 33.81 -26.11
N SER A 32 -1.15 34.58 -26.17
CA SER A 32 -0.96 35.76 -25.33
C SER A 32 -1.70 36.91 -25.99
N THR A 33 -2.91 37.18 -25.50
CA THR A 33 -3.52 38.51 -25.66
C THR A 33 -3.63 39.13 -24.27
N GLU A 34 -2.85 40.19 -24.10
CA GLU A 34 -2.84 41.11 -22.98
C GLU A 34 -4.25 41.65 -22.71
N ASN A 35 -4.65 41.66 -21.44
CA ASN A 35 -5.58 42.67 -20.95
C ASN A 35 -5.20 43.02 -19.51
N GLU A 36 -4.36 44.05 -19.37
CA GLU A 36 -4.23 44.80 -18.14
C GLU A 36 -5.57 45.49 -17.83
N THR A 37 -6.11 45.27 -16.64
CA THR A 37 -6.86 46.31 -15.93
C THR A 37 -6.70 46.11 -14.43
N SER A 38 -5.88 47.00 -13.88
CA SER A 38 -5.80 47.52 -12.52
C SER A 38 -6.92 47.16 -11.54
N SER A 39 -6.54 46.65 -10.37
CA SER A 39 -7.19 46.99 -9.09
C SER A 39 -6.17 46.87 -7.96
N GLU A 40 -6.25 47.86 -7.08
CA GLU A 40 -5.21 48.40 -6.21
C GLU A 40 -4.72 47.49 -5.08
N VAL A 41 -3.42 47.62 -4.82
CA VAL A 41 -2.76 47.83 -3.53
C VAL A 41 -3.67 47.75 -2.30
N SER A 42 -3.37 46.77 -1.43
CA SER A 42 -3.21 47.06 0.00
C SER A 42 -2.18 46.10 0.60
N GLU A 43 -0.94 46.59 0.70
CA GLU A 43 0.07 46.05 1.58
C GLU A 43 -0.37 46.24 3.03
N GLN A 44 -0.65 45.15 3.75
CA GLN A 44 -0.60 45.21 5.21
C GLN A 44 0.69 44.53 5.68
N VAL A 45 1.72 45.36 5.78
CA VAL A 45 2.95 45.10 6.51
C VAL A 45 2.58 44.82 7.96
N SER A 46 2.98 43.65 8.46
CA SER A 46 3.22 43.46 9.88
C SER A 46 4.53 42.70 10.04
N THR A 47 5.39 43.32 10.84
CA THR A 47 6.83 43.18 11.01
C THR A 47 7.34 41.75 11.27
N PRO A 48 8.59 41.44 10.85
CA PRO A 48 9.24 40.17 11.11
C PRO A 48 9.80 40.15 12.54
N SER A 49 9.38 39.19 13.35
CA SER A 49 10.08 38.86 14.58
C SER A 49 10.83 37.56 14.37
N ALA A 50 12.15 37.66 14.28
CA ALA A 50 13.06 36.53 14.25
C ALA A 50 12.98 35.79 15.59
N THR A 51 12.63 34.52 15.55
CA THR A 51 13.10 33.55 16.54
C THR A 51 13.45 32.27 15.80
N GLU A 52 14.63 31.80 16.14
CA GLU A 52 15.46 30.84 15.46
C GLU A 52 14.88 29.42 15.48
N ALA A 53 15.27 28.66 14.46
CA ALA A 53 15.45 27.22 14.48
C ALA A 53 14.33 26.37 15.11
N SER A 54 13.32 26.04 14.31
CA SER A 54 12.67 24.75 14.42
C SER A 54 12.70 24.09 13.06
N ALA A 55 13.38 22.94 12.98
CA ALA A 55 13.54 22.15 11.79
C ALA A 55 12.21 21.98 11.04
N ASN A 56 12.26 22.06 9.71
CA ASN A 56 11.19 21.79 8.75
C ASN A 56 10.39 20.51 9.10
N LYS A 57 9.48 20.57 10.07
CA LYS A 57 8.30 19.73 10.06
C LYS A 57 7.47 20.30 8.93
N THR A 58 7.41 19.57 7.82
CA THR A 58 6.52 20.00 6.76
C THR A 58 5.11 20.01 7.35
N GLU A 59 4.53 21.20 7.44
CA GLU A 59 3.16 21.38 7.89
C GLU A 59 2.26 20.61 6.93
N LEU A 60 1.62 19.56 7.44
CA LEU A 60 0.75 18.71 6.65
C LEU A 60 -0.50 19.52 6.23
N LYS A 61 -0.82 19.52 4.94
CA LYS A 61 -1.92 20.26 4.33
C LYS A 61 -3.12 19.32 4.18
N SER A 62 -4.21 19.58 4.89
CA SER A 62 -5.48 18.86 4.74
C SER A 62 -6.31 19.41 3.59
N GLY A 63 -7.16 18.59 2.98
CA GLY A 63 -8.15 18.95 1.98
C GLY A 63 -7.60 19.27 0.59
N ASN A 64 -6.29 19.15 0.38
CA ASN A 64 -5.67 19.45 -0.90
C ASN A 64 -5.48 18.17 -1.74
N MET A 65 -6.30 18.04 -2.78
CA MET A 65 -6.32 16.88 -3.66
C MET A 65 -4.98 16.59 -4.35
N PHE A 66 -4.18 17.61 -4.67
CA PHE A 66 -2.87 17.40 -5.27
C PHE A 66 -1.94 16.65 -4.33
N TYR A 67 -1.91 17.04 -3.04
CA TYR A 67 -1.08 16.35 -2.05
C TYR A 67 -1.61 14.96 -1.74
N ILE A 68 -2.93 14.77 -1.68
CA ILE A 68 -3.55 13.46 -1.49
C ILE A 68 -3.12 12.50 -2.62
N VAL A 69 -3.33 12.88 -3.89
CA VAL A 69 -3.00 12.00 -5.03
C VAL A 69 -1.51 11.71 -5.10
N ARG A 70 -0.65 12.72 -4.90
CA ARG A 70 0.80 12.52 -4.88
C ARG A 70 1.23 11.57 -3.77
N ASP A 71 0.66 11.73 -2.58
CA ASP A 71 1.03 10.92 -1.41
C ASP A 71 0.51 9.49 -1.50
N VAL A 72 -0.68 9.30 -2.07
CA VAL A 72 -1.20 7.97 -2.44
C VAL A 72 -0.26 7.29 -3.44
N ALA A 73 0.23 8.03 -4.44
CA ALA A 73 1.18 7.49 -5.41
C ALA A 73 2.54 7.16 -4.77
N ASP A 74 3.09 8.02 -3.90
CA ASP A 74 4.36 7.74 -3.19
C ASP A 74 4.23 6.52 -2.26
N MET A 75 3.10 6.42 -1.56
CA MET A 75 2.78 5.25 -0.73
C MET A 75 2.74 3.99 -1.59
N GLN A 76 1.94 3.96 -2.67
CA GLN A 76 1.86 2.80 -3.56
C GLN A 76 3.22 2.43 -4.17
N LEU A 77 4.02 3.42 -4.58
CA LEU A 77 5.32 3.17 -5.20
C LEU A 77 6.33 2.58 -4.23
N LYS A 78 6.31 2.98 -2.95
CA LYS A 78 7.26 2.51 -1.93
C LYS A 78 6.78 1.24 -1.22
N THR A 79 5.47 1.01 -1.16
CA THR A 79 4.90 -0.05 -0.33
C THR A 79 4.13 -1.12 -1.12
N GLY A 80 3.85 -0.90 -2.40
CA GLY A 80 3.06 -1.81 -3.23
C GLY A 80 3.59 -3.24 -3.29
N ASP A 81 4.91 -3.41 -3.46
CA ASP A 81 5.54 -4.73 -3.48
C ASP A 81 5.35 -5.49 -2.16
N TYR A 82 5.32 -4.78 -1.03
CA TYR A 82 5.04 -5.41 0.26
C TYR A 82 3.61 -5.92 0.33
N ILE A 83 2.63 -5.19 -0.21
CA ILE A 83 1.23 -5.66 -0.22
C ILE A 83 1.11 -6.98 -0.98
N GLU A 84 1.78 -7.10 -2.13
CA GLU A 84 1.76 -8.34 -2.92
C GLU A 84 2.49 -9.48 -2.20
N GLN A 85 3.65 -9.20 -1.60
CA GLN A 85 4.39 -10.18 -0.80
C GLN A 85 3.62 -10.67 0.43
N LEU A 86 2.89 -9.77 1.08
CA LEU A 86 2.03 -10.06 2.23
C LEU A 86 0.86 -10.96 1.83
N LYS A 87 0.21 -10.69 0.68
CA LYS A 87 -0.82 -11.56 0.10
C LYS A 87 -0.29 -12.95 -0.24
N GLN A 88 0.87 -13.01 -0.89
CA GLN A 88 1.49 -14.28 -1.23
C GLN A 88 1.81 -15.09 0.03
N SER A 89 2.37 -14.45 1.05
CA SER A 89 2.73 -15.13 2.30
C SER A 89 1.50 -15.56 3.09
N GLN A 90 0.38 -14.83 3.03
CA GLN A 90 -0.89 -15.32 3.55
C GLN A 90 -1.32 -16.61 2.84
N SER A 91 -1.30 -16.63 1.50
CA SER A 91 -1.68 -17.82 0.74
C SER A 91 -0.76 -19.01 1.00
N ASP A 92 0.55 -18.77 1.10
CA ASP A 92 1.53 -19.80 1.41
C ASP A 92 1.38 -20.35 2.83
N LEU A 93 1.00 -19.50 3.79
CA LEU A 93 0.69 -19.93 5.16
C LEU A 93 -0.56 -20.82 5.19
N GLU A 94 -1.61 -20.45 4.47
CA GLU A 94 -2.83 -21.26 4.34
C GLU A 94 -2.54 -22.62 3.71
N ALA A 95 -1.74 -22.64 2.64
CA ALA A 95 -1.31 -23.87 1.98
C ALA A 95 -0.47 -24.76 2.91
N ALA A 96 0.50 -24.18 3.64
CA ALA A 96 1.35 -24.93 4.57
C ALA A 96 0.54 -25.57 5.70
N VAL A 97 -0.45 -24.85 6.25
CA VAL A 97 -1.35 -25.40 7.27
C VAL A 97 -2.22 -26.52 6.69
N SER A 98 -2.84 -26.30 5.53
CA SER A 98 -3.71 -27.29 4.88
C SER A 98 -2.97 -28.57 4.48
N ASN A 99 -1.70 -28.45 4.10
CA ASN A 99 -0.86 -29.58 3.70
C ASN A 99 -0.12 -30.22 4.89
N HIS A 100 -0.29 -29.67 6.10
CA HIS A 100 0.48 -30.05 7.29
C HIS A 100 2.00 -29.97 7.06
N ASP A 101 2.46 -29.04 6.22
CA ASP A 101 3.87 -28.83 5.91
C ASP A 101 4.49 -27.86 6.93
N GLN A 102 5.14 -28.44 7.94
CA GLN A 102 5.74 -27.70 9.03
C GLN A 102 6.97 -26.87 8.60
N GLN A 103 7.74 -27.34 7.61
CA GLN A 103 8.91 -26.61 7.13
C GLN A 103 8.50 -25.40 6.33
N GLN A 104 7.52 -25.57 5.44
CA GLN A 104 6.94 -24.46 4.69
C GLN A 104 6.28 -23.46 5.63
N LEU A 105 5.53 -23.94 6.62
CA LEU A 105 4.89 -23.07 7.62
C LEU A 105 5.90 -22.18 8.33
N GLN A 106 7.01 -22.75 8.79
CA GLN A 106 8.07 -22.01 9.48
C GLN A 106 8.72 -20.98 8.55
N SER A 107 9.13 -21.42 7.35
CA SER A 107 9.77 -20.53 6.37
C SER A 107 8.84 -19.37 5.97
N THR A 108 7.56 -19.64 5.75
CA THR A 108 6.58 -18.60 5.39
C THR A 108 6.29 -17.68 6.57
N ALA A 109 6.25 -18.18 7.81
CA ALA A 109 6.09 -17.33 9.01
C ALA A 109 7.26 -16.36 9.18
N GLU A 110 8.49 -16.83 8.94
CA GLU A 110 9.70 -15.99 8.97
C GLU A 110 9.68 -14.94 7.85
N SER A 111 9.27 -15.36 6.63
CA SER A 111 9.10 -14.44 5.49
C SER A 111 8.06 -13.37 5.78
N LEU A 112 6.86 -13.76 6.25
CA LEU A 112 5.79 -12.82 6.61
C LEU A 112 6.28 -11.82 7.65
N LYS A 113 6.95 -12.28 8.71
CA LYS A 113 7.52 -11.40 9.73
C LYS A 113 8.52 -10.39 9.16
N ALA A 114 9.39 -10.83 8.25
CA ALA A 114 10.37 -9.94 7.60
C ALA A 114 9.68 -8.91 6.71
N GLN A 115 8.66 -9.33 5.94
CA GLN A 115 7.88 -8.46 5.06
C GLN A 115 7.10 -7.41 5.85
N LEU A 116 6.39 -7.79 6.92
CA LEU A 116 5.68 -6.85 7.80
C LEU A 116 6.64 -5.81 8.39
N LYS A 117 7.84 -6.22 8.82
CA LYS A 117 8.86 -5.26 9.29
C LYS A 117 9.35 -4.33 8.19
N GLY A 118 9.62 -4.86 7.00
CA GLY A 118 10.03 -4.05 5.85
C GLY A 118 8.94 -3.07 5.42
N PHE A 119 7.67 -3.48 5.50
CA PHE A 119 6.52 -2.64 5.23
C PHE A 119 6.41 -1.47 6.21
N ASP A 120 6.60 -1.70 7.51
CA ASP A 120 6.68 -0.63 8.52
C ASP A 120 7.81 0.35 8.24
N GLN A 121 8.98 -0.16 7.85
CA GLN A 121 10.12 0.67 7.49
C GLN A 121 9.80 1.54 6.27
N ALA A 122 9.21 0.95 5.23
CA ALA A 122 8.79 1.66 4.03
C ALA A 122 7.76 2.75 4.35
N LEU A 123 6.74 2.44 5.15
CA LEU A 123 5.73 3.40 5.61
C LEU A 123 6.35 4.56 6.40
N SER A 124 7.24 4.24 7.35
CA SER A 124 7.92 5.26 8.16
C SER A 124 8.83 6.19 7.33
N SER A 125 9.30 5.71 6.18
CA SER A 125 10.16 6.49 5.27
C SER A 125 9.41 7.47 4.36
N LEU A 126 8.07 7.40 4.32
CA LEU A 126 7.25 8.26 3.47
C LEU A 126 7.34 9.73 3.90
N ASN A 127 7.51 10.62 2.92
CA ASN A 127 7.53 12.08 3.12
C ASN A 127 6.20 12.71 2.70
N LEU A 128 5.15 12.32 3.42
CA LEU A 128 3.78 12.75 3.14
C LEU A 128 3.60 14.25 3.43
N LYS A 129 2.70 14.89 2.67
CA LYS A 129 2.22 16.25 2.92
C LYS A 129 0.73 16.30 3.26
N SER A 130 -0.06 15.29 2.95
CA SER A 130 -1.48 15.19 3.28
C SER A 130 -1.66 14.61 4.68
N GLN A 131 -2.53 15.26 5.47
CA GLN A 131 -2.91 14.76 6.79
C GLN A 131 -3.75 13.49 6.69
N GLU A 132 -4.59 13.40 5.67
CA GLU A 132 -5.46 12.26 5.39
C GLU A 132 -4.62 11.01 5.14
N ILE A 133 -3.60 11.13 4.28
CA ILE A 133 -2.72 10.01 3.93
C ILE A 133 -1.78 9.67 5.10
N ASP A 134 -1.35 10.66 5.89
CA ASP A 134 -0.61 10.37 7.12
C ASP A 134 -1.45 9.58 8.14
N SER A 135 -2.72 9.94 8.32
CA SER A 135 -3.63 9.19 9.19
C SER A 135 -3.79 7.73 8.74
N ILE A 136 -3.96 7.51 7.42
CA ILE A 136 -3.98 6.16 6.84
C ILE A 136 -2.68 5.42 7.14
N ARG A 137 -1.52 6.05 6.91
CA ARG A 137 -0.21 5.47 7.24
C ARG A 137 -0.15 5.02 8.70
N GLN A 138 -0.57 5.86 9.65
CA GLN A 138 -0.54 5.49 11.07
C GLN A 138 -1.45 4.29 11.38
N ASN A 139 -2.66 4.26 10.82
CA ASN A 139 -3.59 3.14 11.01
C ASN A 139 -3.03 1.84 10.44
N VAL A 140 -2.40 1.90 9.26
CA VAL A 140 -1.72 0.75 8.64
C VAL A 140 -0.59 0.27 9.51
N MET A 141 0.31 1.16 9.96
CA MET A 141 1.42 0.78 10.84
C MET A 141 0.91 0.13 12.13
N GLN A 142 -0.17 0.66 12.70
CA GLN A 142 -0.79 0.05 13.89
C GLN A 142 -1.32 -1.36 13.63
N ALA A 143 -2.04 -1.59 12.54
CA ALA A 143 -2.53 -2.92 12.20
C ALA A 143 -1.37 -3.89 11.88
N ASN A 144 -0.35 -3.41 11.18
CA ASN A 144 0.86 -4.18 10.91
C ASN A 144 1.56 -4.64 12.21
N GLN A 145 1.63 -3.76 13.21
CA GLN A 145 2.12 -4.10 14.54
C GLN A 145 1.22 -5.09 15.29
N GLN A 146 -0.11 -5.04 15.08
CA GLN A 146 -1.04 -6.04 15.64
C GLN A 146 -0.76 -7.43 15.05
N VAL A 147 -0.51 -7.54 13.75
CA VAL A 147 -0.13 -8.80 13.09
C VAL A 147 1.21 -9.30 13.65
N LEU A 148 2.23 -8.44 13.72
CA LEU A 148 3.55 -8.78 14.25
C LEU A 148 3.51 -9.22 15.73
N ALA A 149 2.56 -8.71 16.51
CA ALA A 149 2.39 -9.04 17.91
C ALA A 149 1.69 -10.40 18.13
N THR A 150 1.15 -11.03 17.08
CA THR A 150 0.50 -12.35 17.21
C THR A 150 1.48 -13.40 17.76
N PRO A 151 1.02 -14.32 18.62
CA PRO A 151 1.84 -15.41 19.16
C PRO A 151 2.61 -16.22 18.12
N PHE A 152 2.00 -16.38 16.93
CA PHE A 152 2.58 -17.09 15.80
C PHE A 152 3.84 -16.40 15.25
N LEU A 153 3.82 -15.06 15.08
CA LEU A 153 4.93 -14.31 14.48
C LEU A 153 5.94 -13.76 15.50
N ASN A 154 5.51 -13.57 16.75
CA ASN A 154 6.39 -13.03 17.80
C ASN A 154 7.31 -14.09 18.45
N GLY A 155 7.21 -15.36 18.05
CA GLY A 155 8.07 -16.44 18.54
C GLY A 155 7.63 -17.04 19.89
N LYS A 156 6.42 -16.73 20.37
CA LYS A 156 5.84 -17.37 21.58
C LYS A 156 5.27 -18.76 21.29
N ILE A 157 5.19 -19.17 20.02
CA ILE A 157 4.79 -20.50 19.58
C ILE A 157 6.02 -21.18 18.97
N ASP A 158 6.42 -22.33 19.53
CA ASP A 158 7.42 -23.19 18.92
C ASP A 158 6.77 -23.99 17.78
N LEU A 159 6.95 -23.53 16.55
CA LEU A 159 6.37 -24.15 15.37
C LEU A 159 6.88 -25.58 15.13
N THR A 160 7.98 -26.00 15.78
CA THR A 160 8.54 -27.35 15.66
C THR A 160 7.85 -28.36 16.59
N GLN A 161 7.17 -27.89 17.64
CA GLN A 161 6.59 -28.73 18.70
C GLN A 161 5.08 -28.57 18.88
N VAL A 162 4.43 -27.69 18.12
CA VAL A 162 3.04 -27.30 18.33
C VAL A 162 2.07 -28.11 17.47
N ASP A 163 0.93 -28.45 18.07
CA ASP A 163 -0.26 -28.99 17.40
C ASP A 163 -0.76 -28.01 16.33
N LEU A 164 -0.77 -28.46 15.07
CA LEU A 164 -1.26 -27.71 13.91
C LEU A 164 -2.64 -27.09 14.14
N LYS A 165 -3.47 -27.71 14.98
CA LYS A 165 -4.79 -27.17 15.36
C LYS A 165 -4.72 -25.84 16.11
N LYS A 166 -3.69 -25.61 16.92
CA LYS A 166 -3.46 -24.30 17.57
C LYS A 166 -2.97 -23.26 16.56
N ILE A 167 -2.19 -23.68 15.58
CA ILE A 167 -1.72 -22.81 14.50
C ILE A 167 -2.89 -22.38 13.62
N GLU A 168 -3.78 -23.31 13.24
CA GLU A 168 -5.01 -23.03 12.49
C GLU A 168 -5.85 -21.93 13.16
N GLN A 169 -6.04 -22.02 14.48
CA GLN A 169 -6.78 -21.01 15.24
C GLN A 169 -6.12 -19.63 15.20
N GLN A 170 -4.79 -19.56 15.29
CA GLN A 170 -4.05 -18.30 15.20
C GLN A 170 -4.03 -17.76 13.77
N MET A 171 -4.10 -18.64 12.76
CA MET A 171 -4.14 -18.24 11.35
C MET A 171 -5.40 -17.45 11.02
N GLY A 172 -6.55 -17.81 11.60
CA GLY A 172 -7.78 -17.02 11.43
C GLY A 172 -7.62 -15.58 11.92
N THR A 173 -6.91 -15.36 13.02
CA THR A 173 -6.58 -14.00 13.51
C THR A 173 -5.68 -13.27 12.53
N ILE A 174 -4.64 -13.92 12.00
CA ILE A 174 -3.72 -13.33 11.02
C ILE A 174 -4.46 -12.95 9.74
N GLN A 175 -5.33 -13.83 9.23
CA GLN A 175 -6.15 -13.57 8.03
C GLN A 175 -7.01 -12.31 8.20
N MET A 176 -7.72 -12.19 9.33
CA MET A 176 -8.56 -11.01 9.58
C MET A 176 -7.75 -9.72 9.64
N GLU A 177 -6.61 -9.73 10.35
CA GLU A 177 -5.76 -8.53 10.45
C GLU A 177 -5.08 -8.18 9.12
N MET A 178 -4.73 -9.18 8.30
CA MET A 178 -4.19 -8.98 6.96
C MET A 178 -5.23 -8.44 5.98
N ILE A 179 -6.49 -8.89 6.07
CA ILE A 179 -7.62 -8.32 5.32
C ILE A 179 -7.83 -6.86 5.71
N LYS A 180 -7.80 -6.54 7.01
CA LYS A 180 -7.89 -5.17 7.50
C LYS A 180 -6.74 -4.31 6.99
N LEU A 181 -5.52 -4.84 7.00
CA LEU A 181 -4.33 -4.17 6.47
C LEU A 181 -4.49 -3.85 4.98
N ALA A 182 -4.95 -4.82 4.19
CA ALA A 182 -5.21 -4.66 2.77
C ALA A 182 -6.35 -3.65 2.50
N GLY A 183 -7.43 -3.70 3.30
CA GLY A 183 -8.56 -2.78 3.18
C GLY A 183 -8.16 -1.32 3.38
N MET A 184 -7.25 -1.03 4.32
CA MET A 184 -6.73 0.32 4.54
C MET A 184 -5.83 0.82 3.41
N MET A 185 -5.32 -0.08 2.56
CA MET A 185 -4.45 0.26 1.42
C MET A 185 -5.21 0.47 0.11
N ILE A 186 -6.48 0.08 0.06
CA ILE A 186 -7.35 0.35 -1.07
C ILE A 186 -7.92 1.75 -0.86
N PRO A 187 -7.64 2.74 -1.73
CA PRO A 187 -8.26 4.04 -1.62
C PRO A 187 -9.77 3.88 -1.75
N GLU A 188 -10.50 4.14 -0.67
CA GLU A 188 -11.96 4.17 -0.65
C GLU A 188 -12.42 5.29 -1.60
N GLY A 189 -12.74 4.92 -2.84
CA GLY A 189 -13.44 5.79 -3.76
C GLY A 189 -14.86 5.99 -3.26
N GLN A 190 -15.12 7.12 -2.59
CA GLN A 190 -16.42 7.75 -2.48
C GLN A 190 -17.61 6.80 -2.24
N ASN A 191 -17.73 6.22 -1.04
CA ASN A 191 -19.01 5.74 -0.53
C ASN A 191 -19.60 6.76 0.45
N ASP A 192 -19.79 7.98 -0.01
CA ASP A 192 -20.75 8.90 0.59
C ASP A 192 -21.87 9.13 -0.43
N SER A 193 -22.73 8.13 -0.54
CA SER A 193 -24.04 8.33 -1.17
C SER A 193 -24.88 9.09 -0.16
N GLY A 194 -24.84 10.42 -0.29
CA GLY A 194 -25.58 11.34 0.57
C GLY A 194 -27.02 10.89 0.79
N GLN A 195 -27.33 10.58 2.04
CA GLN A 195 -28.70 10.70 2.54
C GLN A 195 -29.02 12.20 2.60
N ASN A 196 -29.47 12.75 1.48
CA ASN A 196 -30.19 14.02 1.49
C ASN A 196 -31.68 13.74 1.38
N GLU A 197 -32.37 14.19 2.43
CA GLU A 197 -33.80 14.30 2.60
C GLU A 197 -34.49 14.82 1.33
N SER A 198 -35.50 14.08 0.87
CA SER A 198 -36.62 14.67 0.12
C SER A 198 -37.86 14.57 0.99
N ASN A 199 -37.94 15.51 1.94
CA ASN A 199 -39.18 15.92 2.54
C ASN A 199 -39.89 16.81 1.50
N GLN A 200 -40.89 16.29 0.79
CA GLN A 200 -41.78 17.14 0.00
C GLN A 200 -43.21 16.57 -0.03
N GLU A 201 -43.98 17.13 0.90
CA GLU A 201 -45.41 17.41 0.88
C GLU A 201 -46.07 17.42 -0.52
N SER A 202 -47.11 16.60 -0.69
CA SER A 202 -48.36 16.87 -1.43
C SER A 202 -49.40 15.80 -1.14
#